data_AF-A0A7C1C730-F1
#
_entry.id   AF-A0A7C1C730-F1
#
_cell.length_a   1.000
_cell.length_b   1.000
_cell.length_c   1.000
_cell.angle_alpha   90.00
_cell.angle_beta   90.00
_cell.angle_gamma   90.00
#
_symmetry.space_group_name_H-M   'P 1'
#
loop_
_entity.id
_entity.type
_entity.pdbx_description
1 polymer ?
#
loop_
_entity_poly.entity_id
_entity_poly.type
_entity_poly.pdbx_seq_one_letter_code
_entity_poly.pdbx_strand_id
1 'polypeptide(L)' 'MTTASSTKYRRILLKLSGEALMGDAEYGINKDVLQYMVDEIKTATDLGVEVGIVIGGGNFFRGLSDSASSMDRANG' A
#
# COMPACT_ATOMS: atom_id res chain seq x y z
N MET A 1 5.89 -18.09 32.07
CA MET A 1 5.10 -18.75 31.00
C MET A 1 5.13 -17.83 29.79
N THR A 2 5.93 -18.17 28.78
CA THR A 2 6.06 -17.36 27.56
C THR A 2 5.18 -18.00 26.50
N THR A 3 3.99 -17.45 26.27
CA THR A 3 3.17 -17.82 25.11
C THR A 3 3.87 -17.29 23.87
N ALA A 4 4.61 -18.16 23.18
CA ALA A 4 5.10 -17.88 21.84
C ALA A 4 3.87 -17.70 20.94
N SER A 5 3.54 -16.44 20.64
CA SER A 5 2.47 -16.12 19.69
C SER A 5 3.00 -16.39 18.29
N SER A 6 2.73 -17.59 17.76
CA SER A 6 3.03 -17.90 16.37
C SER A 6 2.10 -17.08 15.48
N THR A 7 2.65 -16.35 14.52
CA THR A 7 1.86 -15.62 13.53
C THR A 7 0.97 -16.60 12.76
N LYS A 8 -0.31 -16.23 12.56
CA LYS A 8 -1.29 -17.11 11.88
C LYS A 8 -0.92 -17.37 10.42
N TYR A 9 -0.22 -16.43 9.80
CA TYR A 9 0.18 -16.47 8.40
C TYR A 9 1.68 -16.31 8.29
N ARG A 10 2.33 -17.20 7.54
CA ARG A 10 3.75 -17.12 7.18
C ARG A 10 4.01 -16.08 6.08
N ARG A 11 3.10 -15.96 5.12
CA ARG A 11 3.22 -15.06 3.96
C ARG A 11 1.89 -14.41 3.66
N ILE A 12 1.91 -13.12 3.35
CA ILE A 12 0.72 -12.35 2.98
C ILE A 12 0.98 -11.49 1.73
N LEU A 13 -0.10 -11.17 1.02
CA LEU A 13 -0.11 -10.11 0.02
C LEU A 13 -0.94 -8.94 0.57
N LEU A 14 -0.26 -7.87 0.97
CA LEU A 14 -0.87 -6.67 1.51
C LEU A 14 -1.24 -5.72 0.37
N LYS A 15 -2.54 -5.58 0.11
CA LYS A 15 -3.04 -4.58 -0.83
C LYS A 15 -3.34 -3.27 -0.11
N LEU A 16 -2.69 -2.19 -0.52
CA LEU A 16 -2.95 -0.82 -0.10
C LEU A 16 -3.68 -0.05 -1.21
N SER A 17 -4.65 0.77 -0.83
CA SER A 17 -5.20 1.80 -1.73
C SER A 17 -4.19 2.95 -1.81
N GLY A 18 -4.03 3.53 -3.01
CA GLY A 18 -3.17 4.71 -3.15
C GLY A 18 -3.73 5.90 -2.39
N GLU A 19 -5.06 6.01 -2.37
CA GLU A 19 -5.80 7.02 -1.63
C GLU A 19 -5.52 6.94 -0.12
N ALA A 20 -5.30 5.73 0.42
CA ALA A 20 -4.90 5.55 1.81
C ALA A 20 -3.54 6.19 2.14
N LEU A 21 -2.68 6.44 1.15
CA LEU A 21 -1.39 7.12 1.34
C LEU A 21 -1.51 8.64 1.34
N MET A 22 -2.65 9.22 0.98
CA MET A 22 -2.82 10.68 0.92
C MET A 22 -3.10 11.32 2.29
N GLY A 23 -3.54 10.52 3.27
CA GLY A 23 -4.07 11.07 4.53
C GLY A 23 -5.23 12.03 4.25
N ASP A 24 -5.16 13.23 4.82
CA ASP A 24 -6.16 14.29 4.60
C ASP A 24 -5.90 15.12 3.31
N ALA A 25 -4.88 14.79 2.52
CA ALA A 25 -4.56 15.49 1.28
C ALA A 25 -5.44 15.02 0.10
N GLU A 26 -5.68 15.91 -0.86
CA GLU A 26 -6.45 15.59 -2.07
C GLU A 26 -5.66 14.85 -3.15
N TYR A 27 -4.32 14.88 -3.08
CA TYR A 27 -3.41 14.30 -4.07
C TYR A 27 -2.04 13.93 -3.48
N GLY A 28 -1.38 12.92 -4.05
CA GLY A 28 0.02 12.61 -3.76
C GLY A 28 0.23 11.60 -2.64
N ILE A 29 1.27 11.80 -1.81
CA ILE A 29 1.61 10.94 -0.67
C ILE A 29 1.88 11.80 0.56
N ASN A 30 1.21 11.49 1.65
CA ASN A 30 1.48 12.05 2.97
C ASN A 30 2.59 11.24 3.65
N LYS A 31 3.64 11.93 4.10
CA LYS A 31 4.82 11.30 4.70
C LYS A 31 4.53 10.64 6.04
N ASP A 32 3.66 11.22 6.86
CA ASP A 32 3.35 10.70 8.19
C ASP A 32 2.55 9.40 8.08
N VAL A 33 1.58 9.37 7.16
CA VAL A 33 0.81 8.15 6.86
C VAL A 33 1.72 7.06 6.27
N LEU A 34 2.62 7.43 5.36
CA LEU A 34 3.60 6.51 4.80
C LEU A 34 4.49 5.92 5.90
N GLN A 35 5.01 6.76 6.80
CA GLN A 35 5.87 6.32 7.90
C GLN A 35 5.14 5.37 8.84
N TYR A 36 3.91 5.70 9.22
CA TYR A 36 3.06 4.82 10.02
C TYR A 36 2.87 3.44 9.37
N MET A 37 2.54 3.40 8.08
CA MET A 37 2.37 2.13 7.35
C MET A 37 3.67 1.32 7.31
N VAL A 38 4.82 1.99 7.14
CA VAL A 38 6.13 1.33 7.15
C VAL A 38 6.42 0.70 8.51
N ASP A 39 6.11 1.38 9.61
CA ASP A 39 6.35 0.85 10.96
C ASP A 39 5.47 -0.38 11.27
N GLU A 40 4.22 -0.38 10.81
CA GLU A 40 3.33 -1.55 10.92
C GLU A 40 3.83 -2.74 10.09
N ILE A 41 4.25 -2.50 8.84
CA ILE A 41 4.81 -3.54 7.98
C ILE A 41 6.10 -4.11 8.57
N LYS A 42 6.96 -3.22 9.10
CA LYS A 42 8.20 -3.62 9.77
C LYS A 42 7.91 -4.56 10.95
N THR A 43 6.92 -4.22 11.77
CA THR A 43 6.51 -5.08 12.89
C THR A 43 6.09 -6.46 12.41
N ALA A 44 5.34 -6.57 11.31
CA ALA A 44 4.98 -7.86 10.73
C ALA A 44 6.19 -8.64 10.21
N THR A 45 7.15 -7.96 9.56
CA THR A 45 8.38 -8.61 9.07
C THR A 45 9.31 -9.04 10.21
N ASP A 46 9.39 -8.28 11.30
CA ASP A 46 10.18 -8.61 12.49
C ASP A 46 9.62 -9.86 13.21
N LEU A 47 8.31 -10.11 13.06
CA LEU A 47 7.66 -11.37 13.49
C LEU A 47 7.90 -12.55 12.53
N GLY A 48 8.69 -12.36 11.46
CA GLY A 48 9.04 -13.39 10.49
C GLY A 48 8.00 -13.61 9.39
N VAL A 49 7.03 -12.70 9.23
CA VAL A 49 6.05 -12.77 8.14
C VAL A 49 6.67 -12.25 6.84
N GLU A 50 6.52 -13.02 5.77
CA GLU A 50 6.91 -12.61 4.42
C GLU A 50 5.80 -11.75 3.80
N VAL A 51 6.08 -10.47 3.52
CA VAL A 51 5.07 -9.51 3.06
C VAL A 51 5.32 -9.11 1.61
N GLY A 52 4.40 -9.46 0.71
CA GLY A 52 4.30 -8.84 -0.62
C GLY A 52 3.35 -7.64 -0.56
N ILE A 53 3.64 -6.55 -1.26
CA ILE A 53 2.82 -5.32 -1.21
C ILE A 53 2.32 -4.98 -2.62
N VAL A 54 1.02 -4.66 -2.73
CA VAL A 54 0.40 -4.11 -3.94
C VAL A 54 -0.20 -2.75 -3.59
N ILE A 55 0.18 -1.69 -4.29
CA ILE A 55 -0.32 -0.34 -4.06
C ILE A 55 -1.11 0.12 -5.28
N GLY A 56 -2.35 0.56 -5.09
CA GLY A 56 -3.11 1.21 -6.16
C GLY A 56 -2.57 2.61 -6.45
N GLY A 57 -2.58 3.07 -7.71
CA GLY A 57 -2.09 4.41 -8.09
C GLY A 57 -3.13 5.53 -8.09
N GLY A 58 -4.31 5.30 -7.51
CA GLY A 58 -5.45 6.23 -7.60
C GLY A 58 -5.20 7.61 -7.00
N ASN A 59 -4.25 7.73 -6.07
CA ASN A 59 -3.80 9.00 -5.51
C ASN A 59 -3.01 9.90 -6.46
N PHE A 60 -2.51 9.36 -7.58
CA PHE A 60 -1.78 10.13 -8.59
C PHE A 60 -2.54 10.26 -9.91
N PHE A 61 -3.46 9.33 -10.20
CA PHE A 61 -4.10 9.21 -11.52
C PHE A 61 -5.62 9.48 -11.52
N ARG A 62 -6.15 10.08 -10.46
CA ARG A 62 -7.55 10.52 -10.40
C ARG A 62 -7.73 11.76 -11.29
N GLY A 63 -8.32 11.57 -12.48
CA GLY A 63 -8.56 12.66 -13.43
C GLY A 63 -7.98 12.46 -14.84
N LEU A 64 -7.27 11.36 -15.09
CA LEU A 64 -6.93 10.98 -16.45
C LEU A 64 -8.18 10.68 -17.30
N SER A 65 -9.38 10.56 -16.75
CA SER A 65 -10.61 10.40 -17.53
C SER A 65 -10.81 11.51 -18.58
N ASP A 66 -10.39 12.75 -18.28
CA ASP A 66 -10.57 13.89 -19.20
C ASP A 66 -9.35 14.16 -20.10
N SER A 67 -8.17 13.59 -19.79
CA SER A 67 -6.93 13.74 -20.59
C SER A 67 -6.38 12.43 -21.18
N ALA A 68 -6.97 11.28 -20.88
CA ALA A 68 -6.56 9.96 -21.39
C ALA A 68 -7.21 9.60 -22.73
N SER A 69 -7.87 10.55 -23.41
CA SER A 69 -8.23 10.38 -24.81
C SER A 69 -6.99 10.25 -25.73
N SER A 70 -5.78 10.52 -25.22
CA SER A 70 -4.52 10.40 -25.96
C SER A 70 -3.54 9.35 -25.41
N MET A 71 -3.89 8.58 -24.37
CA MET A 71 -3.01 7.55 -23.82
C MET A 71 -3.49 6.17 -24.30
N ASP A 72 -2.75 5.56 -25.22
CA ASP A 72 -3.06 4.21 -25.70
C ASP A 72 -3.03 3.21 -24.54
N ARG A 73 -4.09 2.42 -24.41
CA ARG A 73 -4.12 1.35 -23.40
C ARG A 73 -3.24 0.24 -23.92
N ALA A 74 -2.12 -0.03 -23.24
CA ALA A 74 -1.27 -1.17 -23.55
C ALA A 74 -2.07 -2.47 -23.37
N ASN A 75 -2.57 -3.01 -24.48
CA ASN A 75 -3.17 -4.33 -24.54
C ASN A 75 -2.03 -5.33 -24.76
N GLY A 76 -1.67 -6.06 -23.70
CA GLY A 76 -0.82 -7.24 -23.76
C GLY A 76 -1.66 -8.51 -23.76
#